data_AF-A0A9D4HZH3-F1
#
_entry.id   AF-A0A9D4HZH3-F1
#
_cell.length_a   1.000
_cell.length_b   1.000
_cell.length_c   1.000
_cell.angle_alpha   90.00
_cell.angle_beta   90.00
_cell.angle_gamma   90.00
#
_symmetry.space_group_name_H-M   'P 1'
#
loop_
_entity.id
_entity.type
_entity.pdbx_description
1 polymer ?
#
loop_
_entity_poly.entity_id
_entity_poly.type
_entity_poly.pdbx_seq_one_letter_code
_entity_poly.pdbx_strand_id
1 'polypeptide(L)'
;MPVLFGTHFHQTDIDRLEGVQRSAARFITRDYRSRQPGCVTEMLHKLELSPLQDRRRAQRLTLLYKVAEGHVPAIPIERNLKPLRPKRTIRAKQYEDYIHHNIVCNLVNNNSKCFETIPAKLSSLKIHSLLRL
;
A
#
# COMPACT_ATOMS: atom_id res chain seq x y z
N MET A 1 20.73 6.17 12.88
CA MET A 1 20.34 5.96 11.47
C MET A 1 18.85 5.66 11.42
N PRO A 2 17.96 6.61 11.07
CA PRO A 2 16.53 6.35 11.09
C PRO A 2 16.12 5.60 9.82
N VAL A 3 15.30 4.57 10.02
CA VAL A 3 14.83 3.65 8.98
C VAL A 3 13.68 4.33 8.23
N LEU A 4 13.88 4.69 6.96
CA LEU A 4 12.89 5.34 6.08
C LEU A 4 11.82 4.35 5.57
N PHE A 5 11.21 3.56 6.47
CA PHE A 5 10.03 2.73 6.15
C PHE A 5 8.93 2.85 7.23
N GLY A 6 8.87 4.01 7.89
CA GLY A 6 7.80 4.35 8.80
C GLY A 6 7.48 5.83 8.66
N THR A 7 6.70 6.20 7.65
CA THR A 7 5.96 7.45 7.73
C THR A 7 4.94 7.26 8.85
N HIS A 8 5.25 7.76 10.04
CA HIS A 8 4.25 7.97 11.07
C HIS A 8 3.22 8.93 10.46
N PHE A 9 2.12 8.40 9.94
CA PHE A 9 1.03 9.24 9.47
C PHE A 9 0.45 9.92 10.70
N HIS A 10 0.31 11.25 10.66
CA HIS A 10 -0.39 11.94 11.72
C HIS A 10 -1.84 11.45 11.74
N GLN A 11 -2.41 11.31 12.95
CA GLN A 11 -3.79 10.87 13.11
C GLN A 11 -4.75 11.72 12.27
N THR A 12 -4.47 13.02 12.15
CA THR A 12 -5.20 13.97 11.30
C THR A 12 -5.24 13.56 9.82
N ASP A 13 -4.17 13.00 9.27
CA ASP A 13 -4.12 12.55 7.88
C ASP A 13 -4.88 11.24 7.69
N ILE A 14 -4.83 10.35 8.68
CA ILE A 14 -5.64 9.13 8.73
C ILE A 14 -7.12 9.51 8.78
N ASP A 15 -7.50 10.45 9.62
CA ASP A 15 -8.90 10.88 9.77
C ASP A 15 -9.43 11.52 8.47
N ARG A 16 -8.60 12.32 7.79
CA ARG A 16 -8.91 12.86 6.45
C ARG A 16 -9.09 11.76 5.43
N LEU A 17 -8.22 10.75 5.44
CA LEU A 17 -8.29 9.59 4.56
C LEU A 17 -9.62 8.85 4.77
N GLU A 18 -9.95 8.51 6.01
CA GLU A 18 -11.19 7.82 6.37
C GLU A 18 -12.43 8.70 6.11
N GLY A 19 -12.31 10.02 6.11
CA GLY A 19 -13.35 10.94 5.64
C GLY A 19 -13.82 10.66 4.21
N VAL A 20 -12.92 10.22 3.33
CA VAL A 20 -13.27 9.80 1.96
C VAL A 20 -14.13 8.52 1.99
N GLN A 21 -13.73 7.53 2.79
CA GLN A 21 -14.49 6.28 2.94
C GLN A 21 -15.87 6.52 3.57
N ARG A 22 -15.97 7.41 4.57
CA ARG A 22 -17.25 7.81 5.17
C ARG A 22 -18.18 8.46 4.15
N SER A 23 -17.65 9.31 3.27
CA SER A 23 -18.43 9.93 2.19
C SER A 23 -18.89 8.90 1.16
N ALA A 24 -18.02 7.94 0.81
CA ALA A 24 -18.34 6.84 -0.09
C ALA A 24 -19.42 5.91 0.50
N ALA A 25 -19.37 5.61 1.81
CA ALA A 25 -20.38 4.79 2.47
C ALA A 25 -21.78 5.42 2.35
N ARG A 26 -21.89 6.73 2.58
CA ARG A 26 -23.15 7.48 2.39
C ARG A 26 -23.64 7.44 0.94
N PHE A 27 -22.72 7.53 -0.01
CA PHE A 27 -23.06 7.41 -1.43
C PHE A 27 -23.61 6.04 -1.79
N ILE A 28 -22.99 4.97 -1.29
CA ILE A 28 -23.42 3.59 -1.54
C ILE A 28 -24.79 3.33 -0.90
N THR A 29 -25.01 3.76 0.35
CA THR A 29 -26.28 3.56 1.07
C THR A 29 -27.37 4.54 0.65
N ARG A 30 -27.03 5.58 -0.13
CA ARG A 30 -27.89 6.71 -0.48
C ARG A 30 -28.49 7.46 0.73
N ASP A 31 -27.85 7.35 1.90
CA ASP A 31 -28.30 8.01 3.13
C ASP A 31 -27.42 9.20 3.51
N TYR A 32 -27.98 10.39 3.28
CA TYR A 32 -27.39 11.68 3.62
C TYR A 32 -28.13 12.41 4.75
N ARG A 33 -29.27 11.88 5.20
CA ARG A 33 -30.16 12.54 6.17
C ARG A 33 -29.84 12.13 7.60
N SER A 34 -29.39 10.90 7.80
CA SER A 34 -29.04 10.41 9.13
C SER A 34 -27.84 11.16 9.72
N ARG A 35 -28.06 11.77 10.89
CA ARG A 35 -27.11 12.60 11.66
C ARG A 35 -26.81 12.03 13.05
N GLN A 36 -27.37 10.87 13.38
CA GLN A 36 -27.16 10.22 14.67
C GLN A 36 -25.67 9.89 14.84
N PRO A 37 -25.10 10.06 16.05
CA PRO A 37 -23.75 9.61 16.35
C PRO A 37 -23.60 8.13 15.98
N GLY A 38 -22.52 7.77 15.30
CA GLY A 38 -22.27 6.37 14.88
C GLY A 38 -22.97 5.93 13.59
N CYS A 39 -23.90 6.70 13.01
CA CYS A 39 -24.65 6.26 11.81
C CYS A 39 -23.74 5.84 10.64
N VAL A 40 -22.64 6.55 10.39
CA VAL A 40 -21.70 6.20 9.32
C VAL A 40 -20.88 4.96 9.68
N THR A 41 -20.56 4.76 10.95
CA THR A 41 -19.87 3.55 11.42
C THR A 41 -20.74 2.32 11.21
N GLU A 42 -22.04 2.41 11.49
CA GLU A 42 -23.02 1.36 11.19
C GLU A 42 -23.13 1.09 9.68
N MET A 43 -23.15 2.14 8.85
CA MET A 43 -23.10 1.97 7.39
C MET A 43 -21.84 1.23 6.94
N LEU A 44 -20.68 1.58 7.50
CA LEU A 44 -19.42 0.91 7.17
C LEU A 44 -19.42 -0.56 7.60
N HIS A 45 -19.96 -0.86 8.78
CA HIS A 45 -20.12 -2.23 9.27
C HIS A 45 -21.07 -3.04 8.38
N LYS A 46 -22.21 -2.45 7.99
CA LYS A 46 -23.18 -3.07 7.08
C LYS A 46 -22.60 -3.35 5.69
N LEU A 47 -21.69 -2.51 5.23
CA LEU A 47 -20.99 -2.68 3.94
C LEU A 47 -19.75 -3.58 4.05
N GLU A 48 -19.40 -4.05 5.25
CA GLU A 48 -18.21 -4.87 5.51
C GLU A 48 -16.91 -4.25 4.96
N LEU A 49 -16.83 -2.91 4.94
CA LEU A 49 -15.68 -2.19 4.40
C LEU A 49 -14.58 -2.08 5.46
N SER A 50 -13.46 -2.75 5.22
CA SER A 50 -12.24 -2.54 6.01
C SER A 50 -11.75 -1.09 5.91
N PRO A 51 -10.93 -0.60 6.86
CA PRO A 51 -10.39 0.75 6.84
C PRO A 51 -9.70 1.10 5.52
N LEU A 52 -9.84 2.35 5.06
CA LEU A 52 -9.27 2.78 3.79
C LEU A 52 -7.75 2.73 3.81
N GLN A 53 -7.16 2.99 4.97
CA GLN A 53 -5.71 2.88 5.18
C GLN A 53 -5.19 1.49 4.85
N ASP A 54 -5.82 0.44 5.37
CA ASP A 54 -5.39 -0.94 5.14
C ASP A 54 -5.57 -1.35 3.68
N ARG A 55 -6.70 -0.96 3.09
CA ARG A 55 -6.96 -1.19 1.66
C ARG A 55 -5.91 -0.52 0.79
N ARG A 56 -5.56 0.74 1.08
CA ARG A 56 -4.53 1.46 0.34
C ARG A 56 -3.14 0.86 0.56
N ARG A 57 -2.83 0.37 1.77
CA ARG A 57 -1.59 -0.35 2.04
C ARG A 57 -1.47 -1.60 1.16
N ALA A 58 -2.51 -2.43 1.13
CA ALA A 58 -2.56 -3.61 0.28
C ALA A 58 -2.46 -3.25 -1.21
N GLN A 59 -3.22 -2.25 -1.67
CA GLN A 59 -3.19 -1.78 -3.05
C GLN A 59 -1.81 -1.26 -3.47
N ARG A 60 -1.10 -0.53 -2.60
CA ARG A 60 0.27 -0.06 -2.88
C ARG A 60 1.23 -1.22 -3.06
N LEU A 61 1.15 -2.23 -2.19
CA LEU A 61 1.99 -3.43 -2.30
C LEU A 61 1.67 -4.22 -3.58
N THR A 62 0.39 -4.43 -3.87
CA THR A 62 -0.07 -5.10 -5.10
C THR A 62 0.38 -4.36 -6.35
N LEU A 63 0.28 -3.02 -6.36
CA LEU A 63 0.76 -2.20 -7.46
C LEU A 63 2.28 -2.34 -7.64
N LEU A 64 3.04 -2.26 -6.55
CA LEU A 64 4.49 -2.43 -6.60
C LEU A 64 4.88 -3.77 -7.23
N TYR A 65 4.24 -4.86 -6.79
CA TYR A 65 4.46 -6.19 -7.36
C TYR A 65 4.13 -6.22 -8.86
N LYS A 66 2.95 -5.71 -9.25
CA LYS A 66 2.53 -5.68 -10.64
C LYS A 66 3.48 -4.88 -11.54
N VAL A 67 4.02 -3.77 -11.04
CA VAL A 67 5.02 -2.97 -11.78
C VAL A 67 6.35 -3.71 -11.88
N ALA A 68 6.81 -4.33 -10.79
CA ALA A 68 8.06 -5.07 -10.75
C ALA A 68 8.07 -6.29 -11.69
N GLU A 69 6.94 -6.97 -11.87
CA GLU A 69 6.79 -8.09 -12.80
C GLU A 69 6.36 -7.69 -14.21
N GLY A 70 6.16 -6.38 -14.47
CA GLY A 70 5.75 -5.89 -15.79
C GLY A 70 4.29 -6.15 -16.18
N HIS A 71 3.41 -6.48 -15.23
CA HIS A 71 1.97 -6.67 -15.46
C HIS A 71 1.21 -5.37 -15.71
N VAL A 72 1.85 -4.20 -15.56
CA VAL A 72 1.25 -2.88 -15.79
C VAL A 72 2.08 -2.11 -16.82
N PRO A 73 1.77 -2.25 -18.14
CA PRO A 73 2.53 -1.60 -19.21
C PRO A 73 2.51 -0.07 -19.12
N ALA A 74 1.45 0.51 -18.55
CA ALA A 74 1.28 1.96 -18.41
C ALA A 74 2.27 2.60 -17.42
N ILE A 75 2.92 1.80 -16.55
CA ILE A 75 3.88 2.29 -15.55
C ILE A 75 5.22 1.63 -15.84
N PRO A 76 6.11 2.28 -16.63
CA PRO A 76 7.39 1.70 -16.99
C PRO A 76 8.30 1.59 -15.78
N ILE A 77 8.82 0.39 -15.53
CA ILE A 77 9.65 0.09 -14.36
C ILE A 77 10.87 1.02 -14.26
N GLU A 78 11.54 1.29 -15.38
CA GLU A 78 12.80 2.05 -15.42
C GLU A 78 12.65 3.52 -15.00
N ARG A 79 11.44 4.06 -15.13
CA ARG A 79 11.14 5.44 -14.73
C ARG A 79 10.76 5.56 -13.26
N ASN A 80 10.33 4.46 -12.65
CA ASN A 80 9.68 4.48 -11.34
C ASN A 80 10.47 3.74 -10.25
N LEU A 81 11.19 2.68 -10.62
CA LEU A 81 11.92 1.80 -9.72
C LEU A 81 13.37 1.63 -10.19
N LYS A 82 14.31 1.69 -9.25
CA LYS A 82 15.71 1.32 -9.47
C LYS A 82 15.98 -0.02 -8.83
N PRO A 83 16.55 -1.01 -9.53
CA PRO A 83 16.96 -2.25 -8.90
C PRO A 83 18.05 -1.94 -7.87
N LEU A 84 17.85 -2.44 -6.65
CA LEU A 84 18.79 -2.32 -5.55
C LEU A 84 19.46 -3.67 -5.34
N ARG A 85 20.76 -3.65 -5.01
CA ARG A 85 21.44 -4.87 -4.61
C ARG A 85 20.90 -5.32 -3.24
N PRO A 86 20.52 -6.60 -3.08
CA PRO A 86 20.08 -7.10 -1.79
C PRO A 86 21.19 -6.92 -0.76
N LYS A 87 20.88 -6.25 0.35
CA LYS A 87 21.84 -5.98 1.44
C LYS A 87 22.13 -7.21 2.30
N ARG A 88 21.24 -8.20 2.28
CA ARG A 88 21.34 -9.43 3.06
C ARG A 88 21.01 -10.63 2.19
N THR A 89 21.90 -11.60 2.21
CA THR A 89 21.67 -12.92 1.64
C THR A 89 21.17 -13.82 2.76
N ILE A 90 19.89 -14.19 2.72
CA ILE A 90 19.33 -15.16 3.66
C ILE A 90 19.42 -16.52 2.97
N ARG A 91 20.26 -17.40 3.51
CA ARG A 91 20.33 -18.80 3.07
C ARG A 91 19.27 -19.59 3.81
N ALA A 92 18.56 -20.46 3.10
CA ALA A 92 17.66 -21.41 3.74
C ALA A 92 18.49 -22.34 4.64
N LYS A 93 18.07 -22.49 5.91
CA LYS A 93 18.68 -23.47 6.81
C LYS A 93 18.14 -24.85 6.43
N GLN A 94 19.03 -25.76 6.07
CA GLN A 94 18.69 -27.17 5.86
C GLN A 94 18.75 -27.89 7.21
N TYR A 95 17.76 -28.72 7.47
CA TYR A 95 17.71 -29.61 8.63
C TYR A 95 17.86 -31.04 8.11
N GLU A 96 18.74 -31.84 8.71
CA GLU A 96 19.08 -33.18 8.21
C GLU A 96 17.87 -34.14 8.20
N ASP A 97 16.99 -34.03 9.19
CA ASP A 97 15.88 -34.98 9.39
C ASP A 97 14.51 -34.47 8.90
N TYR A 98 14.48 -33.39 8.11
CA TYR A 98 13.22 -32.79 7.68
C TYR A 98 13.18 -32.59 6.17
N ILE A 99 12.31 -33.35 5.49
CA ILE A 99 12.01 -33.17 4.08
C ILE A 99 10.94 -32.09 3.95
N HIS A 100 11.36 -30.87 3.59
CA HIS A 100 10.42 -29.82 3.22
C HIS A 100 9.87 -30.08 1.81
N HIS A 101 8.54 -30.20 1.66
CA HIS A 101 7.86 -30.20 0.36
C HIS A 101 7.70 -28.79 -0.24
N ASN A 102 8.28 -27.76 0.39
CA ASN A 102 8.09 -26.38 -0.03
C ASN A 102 9.03 -26.03 -1.20
N ILE A 103 8.43 -25.66 -2.33
CA ILE A 103 9.09 -25.29 -3.60
C ILE A 103 10.13 -24.16 -3.42
N VAL A 104 9.99 -23.37 -2.35
CA VAL A 104 10.83 -22.22 -2.03
C VAL A 104 12.25 -22.60 -1.60
N CYS A 105 12.49 -23.82 -1.08
CA CYS A 105 13.83 -24.24 -0.64
C CYS A 105 14.86 -24.39 -1.78
N ASN A 106 14.40 -24.52 -3.03
CA ASN A 106 15.27 -24.54 -4.22
C ASN A 106 15.67 -23.14 -4.71
N LEU A 107 15.18 -22.06 -4.08
CA LEU A 107 15.56 -20.69 -4.41
C LEU A 107 16.72 -20.25 -3.52
N VAL A 108 17.87 -20.00 -4.14
CA VAL A 108 19.14 -19.67 -3.48
C VAL A 108 19.06 -18.42 -2.60
N ASN A 109 18.15 -17.48 -2.91
CA ASN A 109 18.09 -16.17 -2.29
C ASN A 109 16.65 -15.71 -2.00
N ASN A 110 16.29 -15.54 -0.72
CA ASN A 110 15.21 -14.65 -0.32
C ASN A 110 15.66 -13.19 -0.52
N ASN A 111 14.84 -12.36 -1.17
CA ASN A 111 15.08 -10.95 -1.53
C ASN A 111 15.89 -10.68 -2.82
N SER A 112 15.88 -11.57 -3.81
CA SER A 112 16.56 -11.32 -5.11
C SER A 112 16.05 -10.08 -5.86
N LYS A 113 14.78 -9.72 -5.68
CA LYS A 113 14.13 -8.55 -6.29
C LYS A 113 13.99 -7.44 -5.24
N CYS A 114 15.00 -6.59 -5.16
CA CYS A 114 14.98 -5.40 -4.30
C CYS A 114 14.91 -4.16 -5.19
N PHE A 115 14.03 -3.21 -4.84
CA PHE A 115 13.84 -1.98 -5.59
C PHE A 115 13.83 -0.78 -4.67
N GLU A 116 14.35 0.33 -5.16
CA GLU A 116 14.21 1.64 -4.56
C GLU A 116 13.32 2.51 -5.45
N THR A 117 12.43 3.30 -4.85
CA THR A 117 11.57 4.21 -5.60
C THR A 117 12.38 5.42 -6.08
N ILE A 118 12.23 5.79 -7.35
CA ILE A 118 12.81 7.04 -7.85
C ILE A 118 11.98 8.20 -7.29
N PRO A 119 12.55 9.10 -6.47
CA PRO A 119 11.80 10.22 -5.92
C PRO A 119 11.35 11.12 -7.07
N ALA A 120 10.06 11.45 -7.11
CA ALA A 120 9.55 12.47 -8.01
C ALA A 120 10.21 13.81 -7.66
N LYS A 121 10.66 14.56 -8.68
CA LYS A 121 11.14 15.94 -8.45
C LYS A 121 10.00 16.73 -7.83
N LEU A 122 10.20 17.25 -6.62
CA LEU A 122 9.18 17.99 -5.85
C LEU A 122 8.56 19.15 -6.64
N SER A 123 9.31 19.71 -7.61
CA SER A 123 8.88 20.81 -8.48
C SER A 123 7.68 20.49 -9.38
N SER A 124 7.35 19.22 -9.63
CA SER A 124 6.16 18.83 -10.41
C SER A 124 4.92 18.59 -9.56
N LEU A 125 5.05 18.47 -8.23
CA LEU A 125 3.94 18.36 -7.30
C LEU A 125 3.47 19.77 -6.91
N LYS A 126 2.95 20.52 -7.89
CA LYS A 126 2.10 21.67 -7.57
C LYS A 126 0.85 21.10 -6.88
N ILE A 127 0.85 21.11 -5.55
CA ILE A 127 -0.36 20.95 -4.76
C ILE A 127 -1.23 22.14 -5.17
N HIS A 128 -2.18 21.92 -6.09
CA HIS A 128 -3.20 22.90 -6.44
C HIS A 128 -4.06 23.12 -5.18
N SER A 129 -3.64 24.06 -4.34
CA SER A 129 -4.39 24.59 -3.21
C SER A 129 -5.47 25.59 -3.64
N LEU A 130 -5.96 25.50 -4.88
CA LEU A 130 -6.94 26.42 -5.44
C LEU A 130 -8.00 25.64 -6.21
N LEU A 131 -9.07 25.28 -5.49
CA LEU A 131 -10.47 25.24 -5.94
C LEU A 131 -11.32 24.66 -4.78
N ARG A 132 -11.71 25.54 -3.86
CA ARG A 132 -13.00 25.43 -3.17
C ARG A 132 -13.78 26.68 -3.53
N LEU A 133 -14.60 26.54 -4.56
CA LEU A 133 -15.91 27.19 -4.59
C LEU A 133 -16.85 26.36 -3.69
#